data_AF-A0A0U2X4J9-F1
#
_entry.id   AF-A0A0U2X4J9-F1
#
_cell.length_a   1.000
_cell.length_b   1.000
_cell.length_c   1.000
_cell.angle_alpha   90.00
_cell.angle_beta   90.00
_cell.angle_gamma   90.00
#
_symmetry.space_group_name_H-M   'P 1'
#
loop_
_entity.id
_entity.type
_entity.pdbx_description
1 polymer ?
#
loop_
_entity_poly.entity_id
_entity_poly.type
_entity_poly.pdbx_seq_one_letter_code
_entity_poly.pdbx_strand_id
1 'polypeptide(L)'
;MYKNETQEIVIEAPNESRFDIGKKQWEMLSLLTEKYEKMDISSITSSKFEDKTWLIPTEDSFSKPFIFESLYKHQSALPLIVLLKIFIVYCMKVLNYSHGTVYGKVTYLITSFCPQLLGLPNPILSAEKNAPWVSLAELGVHDLYLMITNKSIDKVSDNYTSALSTLEKAQKFEDLQIFLSGFLTPWTHEGVTSQTWTNSCNTIENKVVSNRKPYSSFSEETISGIVKSASKLYQGISVSPEHGIELSNEDKSLPIVAFLTLIKRLRLKYFKGRNYTNLNTFFTRDECFQKLLYKEQNFLVELNHKQEDHLRESEFDWYDKSINAEWFTELFSIAQSGALWVVLLSTGLRNVDLRNLKTDCLKYSKQYKIWFLECQVKKTRNTIYIPIGEPCIQAIKLLKLLNYSKDSNFLVQNRLFSFAHGPHNNNDNLCRVGNTINRRLSAFAKRFNIKLETISEEDEEGTCHCIRATLAGYIGTNSTLSVSV
;
A
#
# COMPACT_ATOMS: atom_id res chain seq x y z
N MET A 1 -56.90 15.27 -63.29
CA MET A 1 -57.34 15.74 -61.97
C MET A 1 -56.18 15.51 -61.01
N TYR A 2 -55.22 16.43 -60.99
CA TYR A 2 -54.02 16.33 -60.14
C TYR A 2 -54.29 17.04 -58.81
N LYS A 3 -54.12 16.32 -57.70
CA LYS A 3 -54.24 16.86 -56.34
C LYS A 3 -53.02 17.74 -56.05
N ASN A 4 -53.28 19.01 -55.73
CA ASN A 4 -52.31 19.89 -55.09
C ASN A 4 -52.17 19.48 -53.63
N GLU A 5 -51.02 18.91 -53.26
CA GLU A 5 -50.61 18.81 -51.85
C GLU A 5 -50.04 20.17 -51.43
N THR A 6 -50.72 20.83 -50.50
CA THR A 6 -50.23 22.04 -49.85
C THR A 6 -49.20 21.62 -48.82
N GLN A 7 -47.93 21.95 -49.04
CA GLN A 7 -46.88 21.81 -48.02
C GLN A 7 -47.18 22.75 -46.86
N GLU A 8 -47.46 22.19 -45.69
CA GLU A 8 -47.43 22.92 -44.42
C GLU A 8 -46.02 23.45 -44.18
N ILE A 9 -45.89 24.77 -44.16
CA ILE A 9 -44.67 25.45 -43.70
C ILE A 9 -44.61 25.28 -42.19
N VAL A 10 -43.79 24.35 -41.73
CA VAL A 10 -43.40 24.25 -40.31
C VAL A 10 -42.56 25.47 -39.98
N ILE A 11 -43.12 26.40 -39.21
CA ILE A 11 -42.38 27.53 -38.65
C ILE A 11 -41.50 26.96 -37.53
N GLU A 12 -40.21 26.77 -37.82
CA GLU A 12 -39.21 26.46 -36.79
C GLU A 12 -39.21 27.58 -35.73
N ALA A 13 -39.23 27.18 -34.46
CA ALA A 13 -39.09 28.09 -33.32
C ALA A 13 -37.83 28.95 -33.49
N PRO A 14 -37.82 30.22 -33.02
CA PRO A 14 -36.65 31.07 -33.17
C PRO A 14 -35.44 30.41 -32.50
N ASN A 15 -34.42 30.09 -33.29
CA ASN A 15 -33.15 29.56 -32.79
C ASN A 15 -32.62 30.51 -31.71
N GLU A 16 -32.53 30.01 -30.45
CA GLU A 16 -31.96 30.79 -29.34
C GLU A 16 -30.58 31.32 -29.74
N SER A 17 -30.32 32.60 -29.45
CA SER A 17 -29.03 33.15 -29.78
C SER A 17 -27.95 32.46 -28.94
N ARG A 18 -26.74 32.31 -29.49
CA ARG A 18 -25.59 31.74 -28.74
C ARG A 18 -25.32 32.49 -27.42
N PHE A 19 -25.67 33.77 -27.38
CA PHE A 19 -25.59 34.60 -26.18
C PHE A 19 -26.61 34.19 -25.12
N ASP A 20 -27.86 33.90 -25.49
CA ASP A 20 -28.91 33.47 -24.56
C ASP A 20 -28.57 32.11 -23.93
N ILE A 21 -28.03 31.18 -24.73
CA ILE A 21 -27.55 29.88 -24.25
C ILE A 21 -26.43 30.08 -23.23
N GLY A 22 -25.43 30.90 -23.56
CA GLY A 22 -24.34 31.22 -22.64
C GLY A 22 -24.86 31.83 -21.34
N LYS A 23 -25.75 32.82 -21.42
CA LYS A 23 -26.33 33.45 -20.23
C LYS A 23 -27.00 32.43 -19.30
N LYS A 24 -27.83 31.53 -19.83
CA LYS A 24 -28.48 30.46 -19.03
C LYS A 24 -27.48 29.50 -18.41
N GLN A 25 -26.43 29.12 -19.15
CA GLN A 25 -25.35 28.28 -18.63
C GLN A 25 -24.64 28.96 -17.44
N TRP A 26 -24.28 30.24 -17.58
CA TRP A 26 -23.61 31.03 -16.53
C TRP A 26 -24.52 31.29 -15.32
N GLU A 27 -25.82 31.49 -15.53
CA GLU A 27 -26.82 31.55 -14.46
C GLU A 27 -26.86 30.23 -13.68
N MET A 28 -26.91 29.08 -14.36
CA MET A 28 -26.87 27.77 -13.71
C MET A 28 -25.56 27.54 -12.94
N LEU A 29 -24.41 27.91 -13.51
CA LEU A 29 -23.12 27.81 -12.84
C LEU A 29 -23.06 28.66 -11.56
N SER A 30 -23.67 29.85 -11.59
CA SER A 30 -23.77 30.73 -10.43
C SER A 30 -24.65 30.11 -9.34
N LEU A 31 -25.80 29.54 -9.71
CA LEU A 31 -26.71 28.84 -8.79
C LEU A 31 -26.03 27.63 -8.13
N LEU A 32 -25.29 26.83 -8.91
CA LEU A 32 -24.51 25.72 -8.37
C LEU A 32 -23.43 26.21 -7.40
N THR A 33 -22.70 27.26 -7.75
CA THR A 33 -21.66 27.81 -6.88
C THR A 33 -22.27 28.27 -5.55
N GLU A 34 -23.35 29.04 -5.58
CA GLU A 34 -24.06 29.51 -4.39
C GLU A 34 -24.59 28.35 -3.53
N LYS A 35 -25.13 27.30 -4.18
CA LYS A 35 -25.60 26.07 -3.49
C LYS A 35 -24.47 25.43 -2.69
N TYR A 36 -23.29 25.27 -3.28
CA TYR A 36 -22.16 24.60 -2.63
C TYR A 36 -21.39 25.49 -1.67
N GLU A 37 -21.43 26.82 -1.82
CA GLU A 37 -20.95 27.75 -0.79
C GLU A 37 -21.75 27.69 0.49
N LYS A 38 -23.07 27.49 0.38
CA LYS A 38 -23.99 27.36 1.52
C LYS A 38 -24.02 25.95 2.11
N MET A 39 -23.58 24.95 1.35
CA MET A 39 -23.53 23.56 1.80
C MET A 39 -22.41 23.38 2.84
N ASP A 40 -22.72 22.72 3.95
CA ASP A 40 -21.68 22.32 4.90
C ASP A 40 -20.77 21.26 4.26
N ILE A 41 -19.54 21.65 3.92
CA ILE A 41 -18.49 20.76 3.38
C ILE A 41 -17.32 20.61 4.36
N SER A 42 -17.53 20.92 5.65
CA SER A 42 -16.49 20.84 6.70
C SER A 42 -15.90 19.44 6.88
N SER A 43 -16.63 18.39 6.51
CA SER A 43 -16.14 17.01 6.50
C SER A 43 -15.15 16.70 5.37
N ILE A 44 -15.04 17.60 4.37
CA ILE A 44 -14.19 17.46 3.18
C ILE A 44 -13.02 18.42 3.27
N THR A 45 -13.28 19.68 3.62
CA THR A 45 -12.29 20.74 3.64
C THR A 45 -12.58 21.79 4.73
N SER A 46 -11.53 22.40 5.26
CA SER A 46 -11.60 23.59 6.12
C SER A 46 -11.61 24.91 5.33
N SER A 47 -11.52 24.84 4.00
CA SER A 47 -11.52 25.98 3.08
C SER A 47 -12.92 26.31 2.58
N LYS A 48 -13.11 27.51 2.02
CA LYS A 48 -14.34 27.87 1.32
C LYS A 48 -14.43 27.17 -0.04
N PHE A 49 -15.65 27.01 -0.55
CA PHE A 49 -15.86 26.37 -1.84
C PHE A 49 -15.09 27.06 -2.97
N GLU A 50 -15.04 28.39 -3.01
CA GLU A 50 -14.33 29.16 -4.04
C GLU A 50 -12.80 29.14 -3.91
N ASP A 51 -12.25 28.75 -2.76
CA ASP A 51 -10.81 28.80 -2.52
C ASP A 51 -10.04 27.97 -3.55
N LYS A 52 -8.87 28.48 -3.96
CA LYS A 52 -8.01 27.81 -4.96
C LYS A 52 -7.30 26.56 -4.42
N THR A 53 -7.24 26.45 -3.10
CA THR A 53 -6.67 25.30 -2.39
C THR A 53 -7.63 24.90 -1.29
N TRP A 54 -8.04 23.63 -1.29
CA TRP A 54 -8.85 23.04 -0.24
C TRP A 54 -7.97 22.29 0.75
N LEU A 55 -7.83 22.88 1.94
CA LEU A 55 -7.11 22.28 3.06
C LEU A 55 -7.98 21.21 3.71
N ILE A 56 -7.36 20.17 4.24
CA ILE A 56 -8.09 19.03 4.81
C ILE A 56 -8.29 19.28 6.30
N PRO A 57 -9.44 18.91 6.89
CA PRO A 57 -9.74 19.17 8.30
C PRO A 57 -8.94 18.33 9.30
N THR A 58 -8.01 17.47 8.85
CA THR A 58 -7.32 16.49 9.69
C THR A 58 -5.90 16.96 10.03
N GLU A 59 -5.42 16.66 11.25
CA GLU A 59 -4.02 16.85 11.66
C GLU A 59 -3.06 15.79 11.06
N ASP A 60 -3.56 14.98 10.13
CA ASP A 60 -2.77 13.94 9.49
C ASP A 60 -1.79 14.58 8.49
N SER A 61 -0.51 14.62 8.84
CA SER A 61 0.57 15.19 8.01
C SER A 61 0.76 14.51 6.65
N PHE A 62 0.07 13.40 6.40
CA PHE A 62 0.11 12.67 5.13
C PHE A 62 -1.05 13.03 4.18
N SER A 63 -2.08 13.74 4.66
CA SER A 63 -3.23 14.14 3.87
C SER A 63 -2.90 15.39 3.03
N LYS A 64 -2.94 15.25 1.70
CA LYS A 64 -2.53 16.30 0.75
C LYS A 64 -3.72 17.15 0.27
N PRO A 65 -3.63 18.48 0.27
CA PRO A 65 -4.73 19.36 -0.13
C PRO A 65 -5.09 19.20 -1.61
N PHE A 66 -6.34 19.51 -1.96
CA PHE A 66 -6.72 19.66 -3.37
C PHE A 66 -6.30 21.04 -3.86
N ILE A 67 -5.49 21.10 -4.92
CA ILE A 67 -4.90 22.34 -5.43
C ILE A 67 -5.41 22.57 -6.86
N PHE A 68 -6.09 23.70 -7.06
CA PHE A 68 -6.66 24.09 -8.36
C PHE A 68 -5.92 25.25 -9.02
N GLU A 69 -4.85 25.78 -8.39
CA GLU A 69 -4.14 26.99 -8.82
C GLU A 69 -3.73 26.97 -10.30
N SER A 70 -3.33 25.79 -10.83
CA SER A 70 -2.95 25.66 -12.24
C SER A 70 -4.11 25.95 -13.21
N LEU A 71 -5.35 25.66 -12.82
CA LEU A 71 -6.53 25.91 -13.65
C LEU A 71 -6.95 27.38 -13.59
N TYR A 72 -6.80 28.05 -12.45
CA TYR A 72 -7.11 29.47 -12.31
C TYR A 72 -6.19 30.39 -13.12
N LYS A 73 -5.07 29.87 -13.67
CA LYS A 73 -4.26 30.59 -14.67
C LYS A 73 -5.00 30.81 -15.99
N HIS A 74 -6.04 30.01 -16.26
CA HIS A 74 -6.92 30.14 -17.41
C HIS A 74 -8.23 30.81 -16.95
N GLN A 75 -8.40 32.09 -17.24
CA GLN A 75 -9.59 32.86 -16.81
C GLN A 75 -10.92 32.24 -17.30
N SER A 76 -10.88 31.51 -18.41
CA SER A 76 -12.02 30.83 -18.99
C SER A 76 -12.37 29.48 -18.34
N ALA A 77 -11.52 28.90 -17.48
CA ALA A 77 -11.67 27.54 -16.95
C ALA A 77 -12.63 27.40 -15.77
N LEU A 78 -13.42 28.44 -15.44
CA LEU A 78 -14.32 28.40 -14.29
C LEU A 78 -15.33 27.22 -14.34
N PRO A 79 -15.99 26.91 -15.48
CA PRO A 79 -16.89 25.76 -15.55
C PRO A 79 -16.20 24.44 -15.19
N LEU A 80 -14.97 24.24 -15.66
CA LEU A 80 -14.15 23.07 -15.35
C LEU A 80 -13.77 22.99 -13.87
N ILE A 81 -13.44 24.12 -13.23
CA ILE A 81 -13.09 24.18 -11.81
C ILE A 81 -14.31 23.80 -10.95
N VAL A 82 -15.49 24.35 -11.28
CA VAL A 82 -16.74 24.04 -10.56
C VAL A 82 -17.10 22.57 -10.72
N LEU A 83 -16.99 22.01 -11.93
CA LEU A 83 -17.17 20.56 -12.17
C LEU A 83 -16.30 19.74 -11.20
N LEU A 84 -15.00 20.03 -11.11
CA LEU A 84 -14.07 19.24 -10.28
C LEU A 84 -14.38 19.35 -8.79
N LYS A 85 -14.77 20.54 -8.32
CA LYS A 85 -15.14 20.76 -6.92
C LYS A 85 -16.42 20.02 -6.55
N ILE A 86 -17.45 20.09 -7.39
CA ILE A 86 -18.69 19.33 -7.20
C ILE A 86 -18.41 17.82 -7.28
N PHE A 87 -17.54 17.40 -8.19
CA PHE A 87 -17.14 16.00 -8.33
C PHE A 87 -16.44 15.44 -7.07
N ILE A 88 -15.62 16.24 -6.38
CA ILE A 88 -15.05 15.87 -5.07
C ILE A 88 -16.16 15.63 -4.06
N VAL A 89 -17.12 16.56 -3.96
CA VAL A 89 -18.25 16.45 -3.03
C VAL A 89 -19.08 15.20 -3.33
N TYR A 90 -19.39 14.95 -4.61
CA TYR A 90 -20.07 13.73 -5.04
C TYR A 90 -19.31 12.46 -4.63
N CYS A 91 -18.01 12.38 -4.90
CA CYS A 91 -17.21 11.21 -4.54
C CYS A 91 -17.17 10.97 -3.02
N MET A 92 -17.03 12.03 -2.23
CA MET A 92 -16.86 11.88 -0.78
C MET A 92 -18.18 11.73 -0.02
N LYS A 93 -19.22 12.48 -0.38
CA LYS A 93 -20.52 12.45 0.32
C LYS A 93 -21.52 11.46 -0.24
N VAL A 94 -21.53 11.25 -1.56
CA VAL A 94 -22.52 10.37 -2.21
C VAL A 94 -21.95 8.96 -2.35
N LEU A 95 -20.72 8.82 -2.83
CA LEU A 95 -20.08 7.52 -3.02
C LEU A 95 -19.30 7.03 -1.78
N ASN A 96 -19.18 7.85 -0.73
CA ASN A 96 -18.43 7.55 0.50
C ASN A 96 -16.98 7.12 0.25
N TYR A 97 -16.32 7.70 -0.76
CA TYR A 97 -14.92 7.41 -1.03
C TYR A 97 -13.99 8.06 -0.02
N SER A 98 -12.91 7.34 0.31
CA SER A 98 -11.85 7.86 1.18
C SER A 98 -11.12 9.04 0.54
N HIS A 99 -10.61 9.96 1.35
CA HIS A 99 -9.86 11.12 0.88
C HIS A 99 -8.73 10.74 -0.10
N GLY A 100 -7.89 9.77 0.25
CA GLY A 100 -6.77 9.34 -0.60
C GLY A 100 -7.21 8.83 -1.98
N THR A 101 -8.35 8.14 -2.04
CA THR A 101 -8.94 7.68 -3.32
C THR A 101 -9.38 8.86 -4.19
N VAL A 102 -10.06 9.84 -3.59
CA VAL A 102 -10.53 11.03 -4.31
C VAL A 102 -9.37 11.93 -4.73
N TYR A 103 -8.40 12.14 -3.85
CA TYR A 103 -7.16 12.86 -4.14
C TYR A 103 -6.43 12.27 -5.35
N GLY A 104 -6.26 10.94 -5.40
CA GLY A 104 -5.65 10.25 -6.55
C GLY A 104 -6.39 10.58 -7.85
N LYS A 105 -7.71 10.37 -7.87
CA LYS A 105 -8.56 10.63 -9.05
C LYS A 105 -8.45 12.08 -9.54
N VAL A 106 -8.67 13.03 -8.65
CA VAL A 106 -8.72 14.46 -8.98
C VAL A 106 -7.35 14.97 -9.42
N THR A 107 -6.27 14.51 -8.77
CA THR A 107 -4.91 14.90 -9.17
C THR A 107 -4.63 14.48 -10.61
N TYR A 108 -4.98 13.25 -11.02
CA TYR A 108 -4.83 12.82 -12.41
C TYR A 108 -5.71 13.62 -13.38
N LEU A 109 -6.94 13.97 -13.00
CA LEU A 109 -7.78 14.86 -13.81
C LEU A 109 -7.12 16.22 -14.00
N ILE A 110 -6.64 16.87 -12.94
CA ILE A 110 -6.03 18.21 -13.00
C ILE A 110 -4.70 18.19 -13.78
N THR A 111 -3.88 17.16 -13.60
CA THR A 111 -2.52 17.13 -14.17
C THR A 111 -2.44 16.53 -15.57
N SER A 112 -3.40 15.68 -15.96
CA SER A 112 -3.36 14.93 -17.21
C SER A 112 -4.54 15.21 -18.13
N PHE A 113 -5.77 15.30 -17.60
CA PHE A 113 -6.97 15.46 -18.42
C PHE A 113 -7.27 16.93 -18.73
N CYS A 114 -7.37 17.77 -17.70
CA CYS A 114 -7.72 19.18 -17.83
C CYS A 114 -6.78 19.97 -18.76
N PRO A 115 -5.45 19.77 -18.74
CA PRO A 115 -4.56 20.48 -19.66
C PRO A 115 -4.82 20.12 -21.13
N GLN A 116 -5.25 18.89 -21.40
CA GLN A 116 -5.60 18.47 -22.76
C GLN A 116 -6.91 19.11 -23.21
N LEU A 117 -7.92 19.21 -22.34
CA LEU A 117 -9.18 19.92 -22.63
C LEU A 117 -8.96 21.39 -22.94
N LEU A 118 -8.16 22.06 -22.12
CA LEU A 118 -7.84 23.48 -22.26
C LEU A 118 -6.95 23.77 -23.47
N GLY A 119 -6.27 22.76 -24.01
CA GLY A 119 -5.47 22.84 -25.23
C GLY A 119 -6.25 22.57 -26.51
N LEU A 120 -7.54 22.22 -26.44
CA LEU A 120 -8.36 21.98 -27.63
C LEU A 120 -8.67 23.30 -28.37
N PRO A 121 -8.79 23.27 -29.71
CA PRO A 121 -9.14 24.46 -30.50
C PRO A 121 -10.49 25.06 -30.11
N ASN A 122 -11.44 24.18 -29.74
CA ASN A 122 -12.72 24.54 -29.15
C ASN A 122 -12.67 24.13 -27.66
N PRO A 123 -12.46 25.08 -26.74
CA PRO A 123 -12.23 24.74 -25.34
C PRO A 123 -13.50 24.15 -24.70
N ILE A 124 -13.38 22.91 -24.21
CA ILE A 124 -14.45 22.22 -23.50
C ILE A 124 -14.44 22.66 -22.04
N LEU A 125 -15.62 22.98 -21.50
CA LEU A 125 -15.80 23.55 -20.16
C LEU A 125 -14.92 24.78 -19.90
N SER A 126 -14.66 25.55 -20.96
CA SER A 126 -13.86 26.76 -20.91
C SER A 126 -14.46 27.85 -21.80
N ALA A 127 -14.91 28.95 -21.20
CA ALA A 127 -15.45 30.10 -21.91
C ALA A 127 -15.29 31.39 -21.09
N GLU A 128 -15.33 32.54 -21.76
CA GLU A 128 -15.47 33.83 -21.08
C GLU A 128 -16.87 34.00 -20.48
N LYS A 129 -17.00 34.93 -19.52
CA LYS A 129 -18.26 35.19 -18.83
C LYS A 129 -19.39 35.51 -19.83
N ASN A 130 -20.53 34.84 -19.66
CA ASN A 130 -21.72 34.87 -20.52
C ASN A 130 -21.53 34.28 -21.94
N ALA A 131 -20.32 33.89 -22.34
CA ALA A 131 -20.13 33.12 -23.57
C ALA A 131 -20.50 31.64 -23.34
N PRO A 132 -21.11 30.97 -24.32
CA PRO A 132 -21.48 29.57 -24.17
C PRO A 132 -20.22 28.70 -24.12
N TRP A 133 -20.24 27.70 -23.23
CA TRP A 133 -19.24 26.63 -23.21
C TRP A 133 -19.83 25.31 -23.66
N VAL A 134 -18.92 24.44 -24.08
CA VAL A 134 -19.23 23.10 -24.53
C VAL A 134 -19.10 22.11 -23.37
N SER A 135 -20.02 21.14 -23.27
CA SER A 135 -19.98 20.09 -22.25
C SER A 135 -18.98 18.98 -22.59
N LEU A 136 -18.68 18.09 -21.65
CA LEU A 136 -17.80 16.95 -21.93
C LEU A 136 -18.42 15.94 -22.92
N ALA A 137 -19.71 16.02 -23.23
CA ALA A 137 -20.38 15.13 -24.17
C ALA A 137 -19.93 15.32 -25.63
N GLU A 138 -19.37 16.49 -25.97
CA GLU A 138 -18.80 16.72 -27.31
C GLU A 138 -17.45 16.00 -27.50
N LEU A 139 -16.86 15.43 -26.44
CA LEU A 139 -15.74 14.51 -26.61
C LEU A 139 -16.27 13.19 -27.14
N GLY A 140 -16.02 12.94 -28.42
CA GLY A 140 -16.25 11.64 -28.99
C GLY A 140 -15.40 10.57 -28.29
N VAL A 141 -15.86 9.33 -28.37
CA VAL A 141 -15.12 8.17 -27.84
C VAL A 141 -13.70 8.11 -28.42
N HIS A 142 -13.53 8.49 -29.69
CA HIS A 142 -12.23 8.54 -30.34
C HIS A 142 -11.34 9.68 -29.82
N ASP A 143 -11.89 10.86 -29.54
CA ASP A 143 -11.14 11.97 -28.95
C ASP A 143 -10.61 11.57 -27.57
N LEU A 144 -11.47 10.93 -26.77
CA LEU A 144 -11.11 10.44 -25.45
C LEU A 144 -10.07 9.32 -25.53
N TYR A 145 -10.16 8.41 -26.52
CA TYR A 145 -9.11 7.43 -26.81
C TYR A 145 -7.76 8.13 -27.04
N LEU A 146 -7.72 9.13 -27.92
CA LEU A 146 -6.48 9.86 -28.23
C LEU A 146 -5.95 10.61 -27.00
N MET A 147 -6.81 11.27 -26.24
CA MET A 147 -6.42 11.98 -25.01
C MET A 147 -5.88 11.05 -23.92
N ILE A 148 -6.38 9.81 -23.84
CA ILE A 148 -5.88 8.82 -22.90
C ILE A 148 -4.51 8.28 -23.36
N THR A 149 -4.35 8.05 -24.66
CA THR A 149 -3.19 7.37 -25.25
C THR A 149 -2.04 8.31 -25.66
N ASN A 150 -2.27 9.62 -25.67
CA ASN A 150 -1.32 10.66 -26.09
C ASN A 150 0.10 10.57 -25.46
N LYS A 151 0.22 10.01 -24.24
CA LYS A 151 1.51 9.88 -23.52
C LYS A 151 2.09 8.46 -23.52
N SER A 152 1.57 7.57 -24.36
CA SER A 152 1.80 6.12 -24.39
C SER A 152 0.85 5.33 -23.47
N ILE A 153 0.29 4.26 -24.03
CA ILE A 153 -0.83 3.49 -23.49
C ILE A 153 -0.44 2.66 -22.25
N ASP A 154 0.84 2.31 -22.12
CA ASP A 154 1.48 1.63 -20.98
C ASP A 154 1.65 2.54 -19.75
N LYS A 155 1.54 3.86 -19.93
CA LYS A 155 1.64 4.85 -18.85
C LYS A 155 0.29 5.36 -18.37
N VAL A 156 -0.79 4.78 -18.88
CA VAL A 156 -2.15 5.13 -18.46
C VAL A 156 -2.38 4.58 -17.05
N SER A 157 -2.43 5.49 -16.08
CA SER A 157 -2.68 5.13 -14.67
C SER A 157 -4.10 4.60 -14.47
N ASP A 158 -4.24 3.53 -13.67
CA ASP A 158 -5.55 3.05 -13.19
C ASP A 158 -6.36 4.17 -12.52
N ASN A 159 -5.70 5.10 -11.83
CA ASN A 159 -6.40 6.23 -11.21
C ASN A 159 -7.01 7.17 -12.26
N TYR A 160 -6.38 7.30 -13.43
CA TYR A 160 -6.88 8.14 -14.51
C TYR A 160 -8.11 7.53 -15.17
N THR A 161 -8.06 6.27 -15.60
CA THR A 161 -9.21 5.56 -16.19
C THR A 161 -10.35 5.39 -15.18
N SER A 162 -10.01 5.12 -13.92
CA SER A 162 -10.98 5.06 -12.83
C SER A 162 -11.62 6.42 -12.54
N ALA A 163 -10.89 7.53 -12.68
CA ALA A 163 -11.46 8.88 -12.54
C ALA A 163 -12.49 9.17 -13.64
N LEU A 164 -12.14 8.88 -14.91
CA LEU A 164 -13.03 9.05 -16.06
C LEU A 164 -14.28 8.16 -15.94
N SER A 165 -14.13 6.90 -15.49
CA SER A 165 -15.27 6.01 -15.22
C SER A 165 -16.19 6.57 -14.13
N THR A 166 -15.63 7.28 -13.16
CA THR A 166 -16.41 7.86 -12.06
C THR A 166 -17.13 9.13 -12.54
N LEU A 167 -16.49 9.94 -13.39
CA LEU A 167 -17.14 11.07 -14.07
C LEU A 167 -18.31 10.61 -14.93
N GLU A 168 -18.12 9.57 -15.75
CA GLU A 168 -19.20 9.00 -16.54
C GLU A 168 -20.39 8.56 -15.67
N LYS A 169 -20.15 7.89 -14.54
CA LYS A 169 -21.24 7.55 -13.60
C LYS A 169 -21.89 8.78 -12.98
N ALA A 170 -21.11 9.83 -12.75
CA ALA A 170 -21.57 11.08 -12.14
C ALA A 170 -22.51 11.88 -13.05
N GLN A 171 -22.63 11.55 -14.34
CA GLN A 171 -23.65 12.16 -15.21
C GLN A 171 -25.09 11.92 -14.73
N LYS A 172 -25.32 10.92 -13.86
CA LYS A 172 -26.63 10.67 -13.24
C LYS A 172 -26.91 11.58 -12.04
N PHE A 173 -25.92 12.31 -11.55
CA PHE A 173 -26.06 13.25 -10.44
C PHE A 173 -26.50 14.61 -11.00
N GLU A 174 -27.64 15.12 -10.53
CA GLU A 174 -28.32 16.30 -11.06
C GLU A 174 -27.39 17.51 -11.24
N ASP A 175 -26.63 17.85 -10.20
CA ASP A 175 -25.72 19.01 -10.20
C ASP A 175 -24.54 18.87 -11.17
N LEU A 176 -24.27 17.66 -11.66
CA LEU A 176 -23.19 17.36 -12.58
C LEU A 176 -23.66 17.17 -14.03
N GLN A 177 -24.98 17.12 -14.28
CA GLN A 177 -25.54 16.86 -15.61
C GLN A 177 -25.17 17.93 -16.63
N ILE A 178 -25.17 19.21 -16.25
CA ILE A 178 -24.80 20.33 -17.13
C ILE A 178 -23.38 20.18 -17.71
N PHE A 179 -22.49 19.46 -17.02
CA PHE A 179 -21.12 19.24 -17.45
C PHE A 179 -20.92 17.91 -18.19
N LEU A 180 -21.69 16.87 -17.81
CA LEU A 180 -21.38 15.46 -18.12
C LEU A 180 -22.46 14.72 -18.92
N SER A 181 -23.64 15.29 -19.12
CA SER A 181 -24.76 14.59 -19.77
C SER A 181 -24.40 14.13 -21.18
N GLY A 182 -24.26 12.81 -21.39
CA GLY A 182 -23.83 12.23 -22.67
C GLY A 182 -22.33 11.92 -22.75
N PHE A 183 -21.54 12.20 -21.71
CA PHE A 183 -20.15 11.78 -21.63
C PHE A 183 -20.05 10.25 -21.58
N LEU A 184 -19.30 9.68 -22.53
CA LEU A 184 -19.16 8.24 -22.73
C LEU A 184 -17.69 7.86 -22.80
N THR A 185 -17.28 6.87 -22.01
CA THR A 185 -15.89 6.40 -22.04
C THR A 185 -15.68 5.27 -23.07
N PRO A 186 -14.44 5.06 -23.57
CA PRO A 186 -14.20 4.06 -24.61
C PRO A 186 -14.52 2.63 -24.18
N TRP A 187 -14.22 2.28 -22.94
CA TRP A 187 -14.53 0.94 -22.42
C TRP A 187 -16.03 0.71 -22.24
N THR A 188 -16.78 1.72 -21.80
CA THR A 188 -18.25 1.59 -21.72
C THR A 188 -18.86 1.44 -23.11
N HIS A 189 -18.38 2.21 -24.09
CA HIS A 189 -18.78 2.08 -25.50
C HIS A 189 -18.49 0.68 -26.06
N GLU A 190 -17.33 0.10 -25.73
CA GLU A 190 -16.95 -1.26 -26.12
C GLU A 190 -17.61 -2.37 -25.27
N GLY A 191 -18.39 -2.01 -24.24
CA GLY A 191 -19.05 -2.98 -23.36
C GLY A 191 -18.09 -3.76 -22.43
N VAL A 192 -16.91 -3.20 -22.15
CA VAL A 192 -15.87 -3.84 -21.33
C VAL A 192 -15.50 -2.98 -20.10
N THR A 193 -14.71 -3.55 -19.19
CA THR A 193 -14.18 -2.77 -18.06
C THR A 193 -13.01 -1.90 -18.50
N SER A 194 -12.75 -0.79 -17.81
CA SER A 194 -11.59 0.07 -18.10
C SER A 194 -10.26 -0.70 -18.08
N GLN A 195 -10.12 -1.69 -17.18
CA GLN A 195 -8.95 -2.56 -17.14
C GLN A 195 -8.85 -3.45 -18.38
N THR A 196 -9.95 -4.09 -18.76
CA THR A 196 -10.02 -4.94 -19.97
C THR A 196 -9.67 -4.12 -21.21
N TRP A 197 -10.16 -2.89 -21.30
CA TRP A 197 -9.88 -1.98 -22.39
C TRP A 197 -8.42 -1.52 -22.43
N THR A 198 -7.84 -1.12 -21.30
CA THR A 198 -6.41 -0.79 -21.26
C THR A 198 -5.56 -1.98 -21.67
N ASN A 199 -5.97 -3.21 -21.32
CA ASN A 199 -5.27 -4.43 -21.74
C ASN A 199 -5.43 -4.72 -23.24
N SER A 200 -6.62 -4.54 -23.83
CA SER A 200 -6.84 -4.76 -25.28
C SER A 200 -6.04 -3.77 -26.12
N CYS A 201 -6.06 -2.51 -25.70
CA CYS A 201 -5.25 -1.42 -26.24
C CYS A 201 -3.74 -1.74 -26.27
N ASN A 202 -3.19 -2.30 -25.19
CA ASN A 202 -1.80 -2.76 -25.15
C ASN A 202 -1.52 -3.88 -26.18
N THR A 203 -2.47 -4.81 -26.35
CA THR A 203 -2.37 -5.93 -27.30
C THR A 203 -2.30 -5.46 -28.76
N ILE A 204 -3.09 -4.45 -29.12
CA ILE A 204 -3.20 -3.93 -30.50
C ILE A 204 -1.89 -3.25 -30.95
N GLU A 205 -1.15 -2.62 -30.04
CA GLU A 205 0.15 -1.99 -30.37
C GLU A 205 1.32 -2.98 -30.55
N ASN A 206 1.07 -4.30 -30.65
CA ASN A 206 2.11 -5.36 -30.65
C ASN A 206 3.07 -5.29 -29.45
N LYS A 207 2.66 -4.58 -28.39
CA LYS A 207 3.37 -4.56 -27.12
C LYS A 207 2.75 -5.64 -26.28
N VAL A 208 3.55 -6.62 -25.90
CA VAL A 208 3.15 -7.71 -25.00
C VAL A 208 2.42 -7.08 -23.82
N VAL A 209 1.09 -7.28 -23.76
CA VAL A 209 0.24 -7.05 -22.59
C VAL A 209 1.09 -7.41 -21.41
N SER A 210 1.28 -6.51 -20.43
CA SER A 210 2.16 -6.76 -19.29
C SER A 210 1.95 -8.21 -18.90
N ASN A 211 2.94 -9.05 -19.23
CA ASN A 211 2.93 -10.43 -18.83
C ASN A 211 3.21 -10.28 -17.35
N ARG A 212 2.18 -9.95 -16.55
CA ARG A 212 2.17 -10.29 -15.14
C ARG A 212 2.15 -11.80 -15.17
N LYS A 213 3.35 -12.36 -15.41
CA LYS A 213 3.58 -13.78 -15.28
C LYS A 213 3.04 -14.08 -13.88
N PRO A 214 2.15 -15.07 -13.76
CA PRO A 214 1.60 -15.42 -12.46
C PRO A 214 2.77 -15.70 -11.53
N TYR A 215 2.73 -15.18 -10.30
CA TYR A 215 3.76 -15.43 -9.29
C TYR A 215 4.07 -16.93 -9.21
N SER A 216 5.28 -17.29 -9.64
CA SER A 216 5.73 -18.67 -9.64
C SER A 216 5.94 -19.11 -8.20
N SER A 217 5.54 -20.34 -7.89
CA SER A 217 5.96 -21.03 -6.68
C SER A 217 7.49 -21.15 -6.68
N PHE A 218 8.09 -20.99 -5.50
CA PHE A 218 9.49 -21.34 -5.30
C PHE A 218 9.69 -22.86 -5.41
N SER A 219 10.89 -23.27 -5.85
CA SER A 219 11.25 -24.68 -5.93
C SER A 219 11.37 -25.32 -4.54
N GLU A 220 11.29 -26.65 -4.49
CA GLU A 220 11.44 -27.40 -3.24
C GLU A 220 12.82 -27.18 -2.61
N GLU A 221 13.87 -27.05 -3.42
CA GLU A 221 15.23 -26.75 -2.94
C GLU A 221 15.30 -25.37 -2.26
N THR A 222 14.70 -24.34 -2.88
CA THR A 222 14.63 -23.00 -2.29
C THR A 222 13.88 -23.04 -0.97
N ILE A 223 12.70 -23.69 -0.91
CA ILE A 223 11.90 -23.78 0.32
C ILE A 223 12.63 -24.58 1.40
N SER A 224 13.23 -25.72 1.05
CA SER A 224 14.01 -26.54 1.98
C SER A 224 15.17 -25.76 2.59
N GLY A 225 15.92 -25.01 1.76
CA GLY A 225 16.99 -24.13 2.21
C GLY A 225 16.50 -23.06 3.19
N ILE A 226 15.36 -22.41 2.90
CA ILE A 226 14.76 -21.40 3.76
C ILE A 226 14.32 -22.00 5.09
N VAL A 227 13.56 -23.11 5.06
CA VAL A 227 13.01 -23.75 6.25
C VAL A 227 14.15 -24.24 7.16
N LYS A 228 15.17 -24.90 6.59
CA LYS A 228 16.35 -25.37 7.34
C LYS A 228 17.15 -24.23 7.98
N SER A 229 17.24 -23.09 7.31
CA SER A 229 17.97 -21.93 7.85
C SER A 229 17.14 -21.19 8.90
N ALA A 230 15.83 -21.08 8.69
CA ALA A 230 14.92 -20.40 9.61
C ALA A 230 14.67 -21.23 10.88
N SER A 231 14.59 -22.56 10.80
CA SER A 231 14.31 -23.43 11.96
C SER A 231 15.29 -23.24 13.11
N LYS A 232 16.57 -22.98 12.79
CA LYS A 232 17.61 -22.64 13.78
C LYS A 232 17.22 -21.50 14.73
N LEU A 233 16.33 -20.59 14.31
CA LEU A 233 15.96 -19.40 15.06
C LEU A 233 14.76 -19.59 15.98
N TYR A 234 13.93 -20.62 15.79
CA TYR A 234 12.69 -20.79 16.55
C TYR A 234 12.46 -22.22 17.06
N GLN A 235 13.11 -23.21 16.47
CA GLN A 235 12.92 -24.61 16.82
C GLN A 235 13.32 -24.85 18.29
N GLY A 236 12.49 -25.61 19.00
CA GLY A 236 12.69 -25.90 20.42
C GLY A 236 12.01 -24.90 21.35
N ILE A 237 11.50 -23.77 20.85
CA ILE A 237 10.62 -22.91 21.65
C ILE A 237 9.37 -23.72 22.04
N SER A 238 9.04 -23.72 23.31
CA SER A 238 7.94 -24.48 23.87
C SER A 238 6.59 -24.04 23.30
N VAL A 239 5.73 -25.01 22.99
CA VAL A 239 4.35 -24.77 22.55
C VAL A 239 3.40 -25.40 23.55
N SER A 240 2.73 -24.54 24.33
CA SER A 240 1.74 -24.95 25.33
C SER A 240 0.58 -23.96 25.36
N PRO A 241 -0.68 -24.44 25.40
CA PRO A 241 -1.86 -23.58 25.57
C PRO A 241 -1.80 -22.66 26.78
N GLU A 242 -1.14 -23.10 27.86
CA GLU A 242 -1.04 -22.36 29.12
C GLU A 242 -0.20 -21.08 28.98
N HIS A 243 0.83 -21.14 28.15
CA HIS A 243 1.77 -20.03 27.95
C HIS A 243 1.34 -19.09 26.81
N GLY A 244 0.35 -19.47 25.98
CA GLY A 244 -0.11 -18.62 24.89
C GLY A 244 1.02 -18.27 23.92
N ILE A 245 1.20 -16.97 23.69
CA ILE A 245 2.31 -16.40 22.90
C ILE A 245 3.59 -16.15 23.72
N GLU A 246 3.53 -16.30 25.04
CA GLU A 246 4.66 -16.02 25.91
C GLU A 246 5.67 -17.19 25.90
N LEU A 247 6.93 -16.84 26.15
CA LEU A 247 8.01 -17.81 26.30
C LEU A 247 7.97 -18.43 27.70
N SER A 248 8.31 -19.72 27.78
CA SER A 248 8.51 -20.40 29.06
C SER A 248 9.87 -20.04 29.68
N ASN A 249 10.15 -20.55 30.87
CA ASN A 249 11.45 -20.36 31.50
C ASN A 249 12.54 -21.20 30.81
N GLU A 250 12.16 -22.38 30.33
CA GLU A 250 13.04 -23.32 29.62
C GLU A 250 13.51 -22.72 28.29
N ASP A 251 12.63 -21.98 27.61
CA ASP A 251 12.93 -21.30 26.33
C ASP A 251 14.10 -20.31 26.45
N LYS A 252 14.33 -19.75 27.65
CA LYS A 252 15.41 -18.77 27.89
C LYS A 252 16.81 -19.35 27.70
N SER A 253 16.93 -20.68 27.72
CA SER A 253 18.20 -21.39 27.49
C SER A 253 18.54 -21.57 26.01
N LEU A 254 17.56 -21.39 25.11
CA LEU A 254 17.79 -21.51 23.66
C LEU A 254 18.74 -20.40 23.19
N PRO A 255 19.72 -20.70 22.30
CA PRO A 255 20.79 -19.76 21.97
C PRO A 255 20.29 -18.38 21.53
N ILE A 256 19.36 -18.34 20.57
CA ILE A 256 18.78 -17.08 20.07
C ILE A 256 17.98 -16.32 21.12
N VAL A 257 17.18 -17.02 21.93
CA VAL A 257 16.37 -16.41 22.99
C VAL A 257 17.28 -15.82 24.07
N ALA A 258 18.34 -16.54 24.44
CA ALA A 258 19.34 -16.10 25.40
C ALA A 258 20.02 -14.81 24.91
N PHE A 259 20.48 -14.77 23.65
CA PHE A 259 21.10 -13.57 23.07
C PHE A 259 20.14 -12.39 23.07
N LEU A 260 18.95 -12.53 22.47
CA LEU A 260 17.99 -11.44 22.33
C LEU A 260 17.54 -10.90 23.70
N THR A 261 17.29 -11.78 24.66
CA THR A 261 16.90 -11.40 26.02
C THR A 261 18.02 -10.68 26.76
N LEU A 262 19.25 -11.21 26.70
CA LEU A 262 20.41 -10.59 27.32
C LEU A 262 20.69 -9.22 26.71
N ILE A 263 20.62 -9.10 25.38
CA ILE A 263 20.83 -7.84 24.67
C ILE A 263 19.83 -6.78 25.10
N LYS A 264 18.53 -7.14 25.16
CA LYS A 264 17.48 -6.22 25.65
C LYS A 264 17.71 -5.82 27.10
N ARG A 265 18.10 -6.75 27.96
CA ARG A 265 18.36 -6.50 29.38
C ARG A 265 19.55 -5.55 29.57
N LEU A 266 20.67 -5.82 28.91
CA LEU A 266 21.88 -4.99 29.00
C LEU A 266 21.64 -3.61 28.40
N ARG A 267 20.90 -3.52 27.29
CA ARG A 267 20.42 -2.24 26.76
C ARG A 267 19.72 -1.47 27.87
N LEU A 268 18.66 -2.00 28.48
CA LEU A 268 17.91 -1.31 29.54
C LEU A 268 18.77 -0.94 30.77
N LYS A 269 19.73 -1.79 31.14
CA LYS A 269 20.67 -1.54 32.25
C LYS A 269 21.56 -0.33 31.98
N TYR A 270 22.15 -0.24 30.79
CA TYR A 270 23.13 0.79 30.45
C TYR A 270 22.51 2.04 29.78
N PHE A 271 21.25 1.97 29.30
CA PHE A 271 20.56 3.07 28.59
C PHE A 271 19.97 4.19 29.42
N LYS A 272 20.12 4.20 30.75
CA LYS A 272 19.53 5.24 31.63
C LYS A 272 20.23 6.60 31.46
N GLY A 273 20.12 7.22 30.28
CA GLY A 273 20.48 8.63 30.02
C GLY A 273 21.92 8.93 29.58
N ARG A 274 22.71 7.96 29.10
CA ARG A 274 24.13 8.19 28.71
C ARG A 274 24.34 8.30 27.20
N ASN A 275 25.36 9.07 26.83
CA ASN A 275 25.80 9.31 25.45
C ASN A 275 26.22 8.03 24.71
N TYR A 276 25.93 8.04 23.41
CA TYR A 276 25.82 6.89 22.51
C TYR A 276 27.12 6.20 22.10
N THR A 277 28.28 6.78 22.41
CA THR A 277 29.56 6.40 21.77
C THR A 277 30.20 5.11 22.30
N ASN A 278 29.85 4.64 23.51
CA ASN A 278 30.57 3.53 24.18
C ASN A 278 29.71 2.29 24.52
N LEU A 279 28.51 2.16 23.95
CA LEU A 279 27.61 1.04 24.26
C LEU A 279 28.19 -0.32 23.88
N ASN A 280 28.87 -0.40 22.74
CA ASN A 280 29.58 -1.60 22.30
C ASN A 280 30.59 -2.06 23.35
N THR A 281 31.34 -1.12 23.92
CA THR A 281 32.32 -1.38 25.00
C THR A 281 31.67 -1.94 26.27
N PHE A 282 30.44 -1.52 26.61
CA PHE A 282 29.73 -2.08 27.76
C PHE A 282 29.25 -3.51 27.51
N PHE A 283 28.84 -3.83 26.29
CA PHE A 283 28.51 -5.20 25.89
C PHE A 283 29.75 -6.09 25.88
N THR A 284 30.86 -5.62 25.31
CA THR A 284 32.09 -6.41 25.22
C THR A 284 32.72 -6.66 26.60
N ARG A 285 32.50 -5.77 27.57
CA ARG A 285 32.96 -5.95 28.97
C ARG A 285 31.98 -6.73 29.86
N ASP A 286 30.76 -7.01 29.42
CA ASP A 286 29.78 -7.73 30.24
C ASP A 286 30.10 -9.24 30.27
N GLU A 287 30.43 -9.75 31.46
CA GLU A 287 30.86 -11.14 31.64
C GLU A 287 29.81 -12.16 31.19
N CYS A 288 28.52 -11.88 31.42
CA CYS A 288 27.44 -12.77 30.98
C CYS A 288 27.34 -12.81 29.46
N PHE A 289 27.52 -11.66 28.80
CA PHE A 289 27.51 -11.58 27.34
C PHE A 289 28.71 -12.30 26.73
N GLN A 290 29.92 -12.13 27.28
CA GLN A 290 31.11 -12.84 26.82
C GLN A 290 31.01 -14.36 26.99
N LYS A 291 30.51 -14.83 28.16
CA LYS A 291 30.26 -16.26 28.38
C LYS A 291 29.26 -16.83 27.38
N LEU A 292 28.19 -16.09 27.09
CA LEU A 292 27.19 -16.52 26.11
C LEU A 292 27.77 -16.54 24.69
N LEU A 293 28.52 -15.50 24.32
CA LEU A 293 29.19 -15.39 23.02
C LEU A 293 30.14 -16.57 22.77
N TYR A 294 30.95 -16.93 23.77
CA TYR A 294 31.85 -18.08 23.71
C TYR A 294 31.09 -19.40 23.64
N LYS A 295 30.09 -19.59 24.52
CA LYS A 295 29.29 -20.83 24.59
C LYS A 295 28.56 -21.12 23.28
N GLU A 296 28.00 -20.09 22.65
CA GLU A 296 27.12 -20.20 21.50
C GLU A 296 27.78 -19.75 20.19
N GLN A 297 29.12 -19.76 20.11
CA GLN A 297 29.86 -19.33 18.92
C GLN A 297 29.48 -20.13 17.67
N ASN A 298 29.32 -21.45 17.80
CA ASN A 298 28.92 -22.32 16.69
C ASN A 298 27.53 -21.95 16.14
N PHE A 299 26.59 -21.62 17.03
CA PHE A 299 25.27 -21.16 16.64
C PHE A 299 25.33 -19.87 15.80
N LEU A 300 26.18 -18.91 16.19
CA LEU A 300 26.38 -17.69 15.44
C LEU A 300 27.03 -17.92 14.08
N VAL A 301 28.02 -18.82 14.01
CA VAL A 301 28.64 -19.25 12.74
C VAL A 301 27.60 -19.86 11.80
N GLU A 302 26.71 -20.71 12.32
CA GLU A 302 25.64 -21.33 11.56
C GLU A 302 24.60 -20.34 11.00
N LEU A 303 24.49 -19.16 11.59
CA LEU A 303 23.67 -18.04 11.11
C LEU A 303 24.43 -17.11 10.15
N ASN A 304 25.65 -17.47 9.74
CA ASN A 304 26.59 -16.59 9.04
C ASN A 304 26.83 -15.27 9.78
N HIS A 305 26.64 -15.25 11.10
CA HIS A 305 26.71 -14.06 11.96
C HIS A 305 28.02 -14.05 12.75
N LYS A 306 29.11 -13.95 12.00
CA LYS A 306 30.45 -13.95 12.58
C LYS A 306 30.77 -12.60 13.20
N GLN A 307 31.63 -12.65 14.23
CA GLN A 307 32.35 -11.47 14.67
C GLN A 307 33.41 -11.17 13.60
N GLU A 308 33.27 -10.05 12.90
CA GLU A 308 34.36 -9.51 12.10
C GLU A 308 35.27 -8.70 13.01
N ASP A 309 36.56 -9.03 13.03
CA ASP A 309 37.57 -8.21 13.69
C ASP A 309 37.72 -6.91 12.88
N HIS A 310 36.98 -5.86 13.24
CA HIS A 310 37.14 -4.56 12.60
C HIS A 310 38.41 -3.88 13.13
N LEU A 311 39.48 -3.90 12.33
CA LEU A 311 40.66 -3.07 12.57
C LEU A 311 40.35 -1.63 12.13
N ARG A 312 40.30 -0.70 13.09
CA ARG A 312 40.46 0.73 12.78
C ARG A 312 41.94 1.08 12.97
N GLU A 313 42.61 1.48 11.90
CA GLU A 313 43.90 2.17 12.01
C GLU A 313 43.64 3.59 12.55
N SER A 314 44.03 3.85 13.79
CA SER A 314 44.25 5.22 14.27
C SER A 314 45.40 5.22 15.27
N GLU A 315 46.31 6.18 15.15
CA GLU A 315 47.60 6.25 15.86
C GLU A 315 47.50 6.41 17.39
N PHE A 316 46.29 6.51 17.98
CA PHE A 316 46.12 6.96 19.37
C PHE A 316 45.23 6.10 20.29
N ASP A 317 44.70 4.94 19.87
CA ASP A 317 43.88 4.12 20.77
C ASP A 317 44.11 2.62 20.64
N TRP A 318 44.12 1.99 21.80
CA TRP A 318 44.37 0.58 22.07
C TRP A 318 43.21 -0.27 21.54
N TYR A 319 43.58 -1.29 20.77
CA TYR A 319 42.73 -2.26 20.06
C TYR A 319 41.48 -2.70 20.84
N ASP A 320 40.28 -2.28 20.42
CA ASP A 320 39.04 -2.93 20.88
C ASP A 320 38.47 -3.80 19.75
N LYS A 321 38.62 -5.12 19.89
CA LYS A 321 37.98 -6.18 19.06
C LYS A 321 36.46 -6.16 19.27
N SER A 322 35.80 -5.05 18.98
CA SER A 322 34.47 -4.78 19.50
C SER A 322 33.36 -5.06 18.48
N ILE A 323 32.37 -5.81 18.95
CA ILE A 323 31.07 -5.98 18.30
C ILE A 323 30.43 -4.58 18.13
N ASN A 324 30.13 -4.20 16.90
CA ASN A 324 29.58 -2.88 16.59
C ASN A 324 28.03 -2.85 16.66
N ALA A 325 27.43 -1.69 16.41
CA ALA A 325 25.98 -1.53 16.47
C ALA A 325 25.22 -2.29 15.36
N GLU A 326 25.87 -2.49 14.23
CA GLU A 326 25.35 -3.21 13.07
C GLU A 326 25.18 -4.69 13.41
N TRP A 327 26.15 -5.31 14.08
CA TRP A 327 26.07 -6.70 14.54
C TRP A 327 24.77 -7.00 15.32
N PHE A 328 24.43 -6.17 16.32
CA PHE A 328 23.19 -6.35 17.07
C PHE A 328 21.95 -6.17 16.19
N THR A 329 21.97 -5.17 15.31
CA THR A 329 20.85 -4.88 14.42
C THR A 329 20.62 -6.03 13.43
N GLU A 330 21.70 -6.61 12.91
CA GLU A 330 21.66 -7.78 12.04
C GLU A 330 21.07 -9.01 12.75
N LEU A 331 21.52 -9.34 13.96
CA LEU A 331 21.01 -10.50 14.70
C LEU A 331 19.48 -10.45 14.86
N PHE A 332 18.96 -9.28 15.25
CA PHE A 332 17.52 -9.05 15.36
C PHE A 332 16.81 -9.10 14.00
N SER A 333 17.44 -8.58 12.95
CA SER A 333 16.93 -8.62 11.58
C SER A 333 16.82 -10.05 11.04
N ILE A 334 17.84 -10.88 11.25
CA ILE A 334 17.86 -12.28 10.84
C ILE A 334 16.78 -13.06 11.58
N ALA A 335 16.68 -12.89 12.90
CA ALA A 335 15.66 -13.52 13.72
C ALA A 335 14.24 -13.18 13.25
N GLN A 336 13.97 -11.90 12.98
CA GLN A 336 12.64 -11.51 12.49
C GLN A 336 12.39 -12.09 11.09
N SER A 337 13.35 -11.97 10.18
CA SER A 337 13.17 -12.41 8.80
C SER A 337 12.94 -13.92 8.68
N GLY A 338 13.66 -14.72 9.47
CA GLY A 338 13.45 -16.17 9.54
C GLY A 338 12.05 -16.53 10.06
N ALA A 339 11.58 -15.86 11.12
CA ALA A 339 10.22 -16.07 11.61
C ALA A 339 9.14 -15.64 10.62
N LEU A 340 9.35 -14.52 9.90
CA LEU A 340 8.43 -14.05 8.86
C LEU A 340 8.27 -15.06 7.72
N TRP A 341 9.36 -15.68 7.27
CA TRP A 341 9.32 -16.75 6.26
C TRP A 341 8.40 -17.90 6.69
N VAL A 342 8.55 -18.37 7.93
CA VAL A 342 7.78 -19.50 8.47
C VAL A 342 6.31 -19.14 8.61
N VAL A 343 6.00 -17.94 9.13
CA VAL A 343 4.62 -17.47 9.24
C VAL A 343 3.96 -17.39 7.86
N LEU A 344 4.64 -16.82 6.86
CA LEU A 344 4.09 -16.72 5.50
C LEU A 344 3.91 -18.09 4.85
N LEU A 345 4.89 -18.99 4.97
CA LEU A 345 4.80 -20.36 4.46
C LEU A 345 3.74 -21.20 5.18
N SER A 346 3.36 -20.84 6.41
CA SER A 346 2.32 -21.56 7.17
C SER A 346 0.91 -21.01 6.95
N THR A 347 0.78 -19.75 6.53
CA THR A 347 -0.51 -19.03 6.60
C THR A 347 -0.96 -18.44 5.26
N GLY A 348 -0.03 -18.20 4.33
CA GLY A 348 -0.33 -17.58 3.05
C GLY A 348 -0.95 -16.19 3.19
N LEU A 349 -0.69 -15.46 4.29
CA LEU A 349 -1.21 -14.11 4.50
C LEU A 349 -0.69 -13.14 3.43
N ARG A 350 -1.47 -12.10 3.10
CA ARG A 350 -0.96 -11.01 2.25
C ARG A 350 0.06 -10.21 3.05
N ASN A 351 1.00 -9.58 2.37
CA ASN A 351 1.98 -8.68 2.99
C ASN A 351 1.29 -7.63 3.90
N VAL A 352 0.21 -7.00 3.42
CA VAL A 352 -0.57 -6.03 4.20
C VAL A 352 -1.25 -6.63 5.44
N ASP A 353 -1.69 -7.88 5.37
CA ASP A 353 -2.37 -8.56 6.47
C ASP A 353 -1.34 -8.99 7.54
N LEU A 354 -0.19 -9.55 7.12
CA LEU A 354 0.95 -9.90 7.97
C LEU A 354 1.45 -8.70 8.79
N ARG A 355 1.62 -7.53 8.16
CA ARG A 355 2.08 -6.29 8.82
C ARG A 355 1.14 -5.80 9.91
N ASN A 356 -0.11 -6.23 9.88
CA ASN A 356 -1.14 -5.83 10.81
C ASN A 356 -1.48 -6.89 11.86
N LEU A 357 -0.77 -8.03 11.87
CA LEU A 357 -0.94 -9.04 12.91
C LEU A 357 -0.67 -8.44 14.28
N LYS A 358 -1.58 -8.76 15.21
CA LYS A 358 -1.54 -8.28 16.58
C LYS A 358 -0.76 -9.23 17.48
N THR A 359 -0.30 -8.74 18.63
CA THR A 359 0.47 -9.57 19.57
C THR A 359 -0.37 -10.62 20.32
N ASP A 360 -1.68 -10.60 20.18
CA ASP A 360 -2.63 -11.54 20.78
C ASP A 360 -3.29 -12.45 19.73
N CYS A 361 -2.68 -12.57 18.55
CA CYS A 361 -3.21 -13.28 17.39
C CYS A 361 -3.28 -14.82 17.55
N LEU A 362 -2.61 -15.40 18.55
CA LEU A 362 -2.66 -16.85 18.78
C LEU A 362 -3.87 -17.23 19.61
N LYS A 363 -4.75 -18.09 19.07
CA LYS A 363 -5.93 -18.62 19.74
C LYS A 363 -5.88 -20.14 19.78
N TYR A 364 -5.91 -20.74 20.97
CA TYR A 364 -5.99 -22.19 21.12
C TYR A 364 -7.45 -22.64 21.21
N SER A 365 -7.86 -23.56 20.35
CA SER A 365 -9.17 -24.22 20.48
C SER A 365 -9.05 -25.46 21.35
N LYS A 366 -9.68 -25.43 22.53
CA LYS A 366 -9.76 -26.62 23.41
C LYS A 366 -10.56 -27.77 22.77
N GLN A 367 -11.56 -27.43 21.94
CA GLN A 367 -12.41 -28.41 21.27
C GLN A 367 -11.62 -29.19 20.21
N TYR A 368 -10.92 -28.48 19.33
CA TYR A 368 -10.17 -29.09 18.23
C TYR A 368 -8.74 -29.47 18.61
N LYS A 369 -8.27 -29.04 19.79
CA LYS A 369 -6.88 -29.16 20.25
C LYS A 369 -5.85 -28.60 19.25
N ILE A 370 -6.26 -27.57 18.50
CA ILE A 370 -5.48 -26.94 17.43
C ILE A 370 -5.33 -25.44 17.73
N TRP A 371 -4.19 -24.89 17.32
CA TRP A 371 -3.93 -23.45 17.34
C TRP A 371 -4.42 -22.78 16.06
N PHE A 372 -5.01 -21.61 16.23
CA PHE A 372 -5.41 -20.72 15.16
C PHE A 372 -4.65 -19.41 15.24
N LEU A 373 -4.26 -18.90 14.07
CA LEU A 373 -3.86 -17.53 13.88
C LEU A 373 -5.09 -16.69 13.54
N GLU A 374 -5.46 -15.80 14.44
CA GLU A 374 -6.45 -14.75 14.20
C GLU A 374 -5.83 -13.61 13.39
N CYS A 375 -6.46 -13.27 12.26
CA CYS A 375 -6.02 -12.19 11.40
C CYS A 375 -7.22 -11.37 10.92
N GLN A 376 -7.17 -10.05 11.06
CA GLN A 376 -8.14 -9.15 10.44
C GLN A 376 -7.68 -8.78 9.02
N VAL A 377 -8.39 -9.27 8.01
CA VAL A 377 -8.09 -9.01 6.60
C VAL A 377 -8.38 -7.55 6.28
N LYS A 378 -7.36 -6.79 5.84
CA LYS A 378 -7.51 -5.34 5.65
C LYS A 378 -8.48 -4.96 4.55
N LYS A 379 -8.52 -5.73 3.45
CA LYS A 379 -9.36 -5.44 2.28
C LYS A 379 -10.85 -5.56 2.61
N THR A 380 -11.23 -6.57 3.38
CA THR A 380 -12.65 -6.89 3.65
C THR A 380 -13.08 -6.51 5.06
N ARG A 381 -12.13 -6.20 5.95
CA ARG A 381 -12.31 -5.98 7.40
C ARG A 381 -12.83 -7.21 8.17
N ASN A 382 -12.88 -8.38 7.54
CA ASN A 382 -13.28 -9.64 8.17
C ASN A 382 -12.14 -10.23 8.99
N THR A 383 -12.48 -10.81 10.14
CA THR A 383 -11.55 -11.63 10.93
C THR A 383 -11.59 -13.07 10.43
N ILE A 384 -10.43 -13.65 10.17
CA ILE A 384 -10.25 -15.06 9.81
C ILE A 384 -9.41 -15.78 10.85
N TYR A 385 -9.64 -17.08 10.99
CA TYR A 385 -8.88 -17.97 11.86
C TYR A 385 -8.21 -19.05 11.00
N ILE A 386 -6.87 -19.00 10.92
CA ILE A 386 -6.09 -19.93 10.09
C ILE A 386 -5.50 -21.00 11.01
N PRO A 387 -5.78 -22.31 10.81
CA PRO A 387 -5.15 -23.35 11.60
C PRO A 387 -3.64 -23.37 11.32
N ILE A 388 -2.83 -23.44 12.38
CA ILE A 388 -1.38 -23.37 12.29
C ILE A 388 -0.71 -24.49 13.10
N GLY A 389 0.44 -24.95 12.59
CA GLY A 389 1.28 -25.95 13.25
C GLY A 389 2.31 -25.36 14.20
N GLU A 390 2.99 -26.24 14.92
CA GLU A 390 4.04 -25.92 15.89
C GLU A 390 5.12 -24.94 15.38
N PRO A 391 5.68 -25.10 14.15
CA PRO A 391 6.72 -24.20 13.65
C PRO A 391 6.24 -22.74 13.56
N CYS A 392 4.97 -22.53 13.16
CA CYS A 392 4.39 -21.19 13.05
C CYS A 392 4.19 -20.56 14.44
N ILE A 393 3.77 -21.36 15.42
CA ILE A 393 3.58 -20.89 16.79
C ILE A 393 4.93 -20.46 17.38
N GLN A 394 5.97 -21.29 17.24
CA GLN A 394 7.33 -20.98 17.67
C GLN A 394 7.86 -19.69 17.02
N ALA A 395 7.66 -19.53 15.70
CA ALA A 395 8.03 -18.32 14.99
C ALA A 395 7.27 -17.08 15.51
N ILE A 396 5.98 -17.19 15.82
CA ILE A 396 5.17 -16.10 16.38
C ILE A 396 5.67 -15.72 17.79
N LYS A 397 6.03 -16.69 18.62
CA LYS A 397 6.65 -16.43 19.93
C LYS A 397 7.98 -15.69 19.78
N LEU A 398 8.82 -16.08 18.81
CA LEU A 398 10.06 -15.34 18.49
C LEU A 398 9.78 -13.90 18.03
N LEU A 399 8.78 -13.68 17.17
CA LEU A 399 8.39 -12.33 16.74
C LEU A 399 7.94 -11.47 17.93
N LYS A 400 7.18 -12.04 18.86
CA LYS A 400 6.77 -11.36 20.09
C LYS A 400 7.98 -11.01 20.96
N LEU A 401 8.94 -11.94 21.11
CA LEU A 401 10.20 -11.65 21.81
C LEU A 401 10.96 -10.50 21.16
N LEU A 402 10.91 -10.34 19.84
CA LEU A 402 11.63 -9.30 19.11
C LEU A 402 11.03 -7.90 19.31
N ASN A 403 9.77 -7.77 19.77
CA ASN A 403 9.12 -6.47 19.97
C ASN A 403 10.00 -5.49 20.76
N TYR A 404 10.34 -4.38 20.10
CA TYR A 404 11.21 -3.34 20.62
C TYR A 404 10.51 -2.48 21.68
N SER A 405 9.23 -2.12 21.43
CA SER A 405 8.38 -1.42 22.40
C SER A 405 7.41 -2.38 23.09
N LYS A 406 7.27 -2.24 24.41
CA LYS A 406 6.30 -3.00 25.22
C LYS A 406 4.86 -2.62 24.89
N ASP A 407 4.62 -1.40 24.45
CA ASP A 407 3.27 -0.85 24.21
C ASP A 407 2.77 -1.07 22.78
N SER A 408 3.61 -1.67 21.92
CA SER A 408 3.24 -1.95 20.53
C SER A 408 2.33 -3.17 20.45
N ASN A 409 1.14 -2.95 19.90
CA ASN A 409 0.16 -3.99 19.63
C ASN A 409 0.43 -4.79 18.35
N PHE A 410 1.50 -4.48 17.62
CA PHE A 410 1.84 -5.14 16.35
C PHE A 410 2.98 -6.15 16.54
N LEU A 411 2.82 -7.32 15.94
CA LEU A 411 3.79 -8.41 15.99
C LEU A 411 4.99 -8.16 15.07
N VAL A 412 4.77 -7.54 13.91
CA VAL A 412 5.83 -7.21 12.95
C VAL A 412 6.21 -5.75 13.08
N GLN A 413 7.43 -5.50 13.57
CA GLN A 413 7.93 -4.15 13.81
C GLN A 413 8.94 -3.71 12.75
N ASN A 414 8.89 -2.44 12.35
CA ASN A 414 9.86 -1.84 11.45
C ASN A 414 11.22 -1.65 12.15
N ARG A 415 11.20 -1.16 13.40
CA ARG A 415 12.41 -1.03 14.22
C ARG A 415 12.54 -2.26 15.11
N LEU A 416 13.65 -2.98 14.96
CA LEU A 416 13.89 -4.23 15.70
C LEU A 416 14.81 -4.00 16.90
N PHE A 417 15.83 -3.19 16.68
CA PHE A 417 16.80 -2.82 17.67
C PHE A 417 17.34 -1.43 17.36
N SER A 418 17.59 -0.64 18.40
CA SER A 418 18.20 0.67 18.27
C SER A 418 18.85 1.07 19.60
N PHE A 419 20.02 1.69 19.47
CA PHE A 419 20.68 2.38 20.54
C PHE A 419 20.16 3.82 20.70
N ALA A 420 19.05 4.25 20.11
CA ALA A 420 18.49 5.57 20.36
C ALA A 420 17.41 5.51 21.47
N HIS A 421 17.43 6.47 22.40
CA HIS A 421 16.29 6.72 23.29
C HIS A 421 15.48 7.90 22.72
N GLY A 422 14.19 7.69 22.48
CA GLY A 422 13.28 8.75 22.06
C GLY A 422 11.84 8.36 22.40
N PRO A 423 10.91 9.32 22.50
CA PRO A 423 9.50 9.00 22.68
C PRO A 423 9.06 8.07 21.54
N HIS A 424 8.51 6.91 21.91
CA HIS A 424 8.18 5.87 20.96
C HIS A 424 6.67 5.86 20.75
N ASN A 425 6.19 6.49 19.68
CA ASN A 425 4.79 6.33 19.30
C ASN A 425 4.56 4.94 18.69
N ASN A 426 3.44 4.31 19.04
CA ASN A 426 3.06 2.99 18.51
C ASN A 426 3.03 2.94 16.97
N ASN A 427 2.74 4.08 16.35
CA ASN A 427 2.67 4.22 14.89
C ASN A 427 4.06 4.27 14.20
N ASP A 428 5.15 4.52 14.93
CA ASP A 428 6.50 4.59 14.36
C ASP A 428 7.13 3.19 14.21
N ASN A 429 6.66 2.22 15.01
CA ASN A 429 7.12 0.85 14.96
C ASN A 429 6.36 0.00 13.93
N LEU A 430 5.25 0.50 13.38
CA LEU A 430 4.48 -0.22 12.37
C LEU A 430 5.25 -0.33 11.05
N CYS A 431 5.29 -1.54 10.46
CA CYS A 431 5.78 -1.73 9.11
C CYS A 431 4.77 -1.18 8.09
N ARG A 432 4.92 0.09 7.68
CA ARG A 432 3.93 0.81 6.84
C ARG A 432 4.03 0.52 5.34
N VAL A 433 5.20 0.10 4.85
CA VAL A 433 5.44 -0.10 3.40
C VAL A 433 5.64 -1.59 3.09
N GLY A 434 5.00 -2.09 2.02
CA GLY A 434 5.07 -3.51 1.62
C GLY A 434 6.50 -3.95 1.27
N ASN A 435 7.26 -3.08 0.58
CA ASN A 435 8.64 -3.30 0.17
C ASN A 435 9.58 -3.68 1.34
N THR A 436 9.31 -3.15 2.55
CA THR A 436 10.17 -3.43 3.72
C THR A 436 10.22 -4.91 4.09
N ILE A 437 9.09 -5.63 3.98
CA ILE A 437 9.07 -7.08 4.26
C ILE A 437 9.80 -7.84 3.16
N ASN A 438 9.58 -7.52 1.88
CA ASN A 438 10.25 -8.24 0.80
C ASN A 438 11.77 -8.06 0.87
N ARG A 439 12.26 -6.86 1.13
CA ARG A 439 13.69 -6.62 1.35
C ARG A 439 14.25 -7.49 2.49
N ARG A 440 13.50 -7.69 3.57
CA ARG A 440 13.91 -8.58 4.69
C ARG A 440 13.94 -10.05 4.27
N LEU A 441 12.91 -10.52 3.58
CA LEU A 441 12.83 -11.90 3.10
C LEU A 441 13.97 -12.20 2.11
N SER A 442 14.25 -11.29 1.17
CA SER A 442 15.34 -11.40 0.20
C SER A 442 16.71 -11.31 0.86
N ALA A 443 16.90 -10.41 1.83
CA ALA A 443 18.15 -10.32 2.59
C ALA A 443 18.44 -11.62 3.37
N PHE A 444 17.41 -12.24 3.95
CA PHE A 444 17.53 -13.54 4.62
C PHE A 444 17.97 -14.63 3.64
N ALA A 445 17.30 -14.75 2.49
CA ALA A 445 17.68 -15.74 1.48
C ALA A 445 19.13 -15.53 0.98
N LYS A 446 19.48 -14.28 0.64
CA LYS A 446 20.84 -13.90 0.22
C LYS A 446 21.89 -14.28 1.26
N ARG A 447 21.61 -14.04 2.55
CA ARG A 447 22.52 -14.37 3.65
C ARG A 447 22.88 -15.85 3.72
N PHE A 448 21.94 -16.73 3.38
CA PHE A 448 22.14 -18.18 3.37
C PHE A 448 22.46 -18.72 1.97
N ASN A 449 22.81 -17.85 1.01
CA ASN A 449 23.10 -18.19 -0.39
C ASN A 449 21.94 -18.97 -1.07
N ILE A 450 20.70 -18.64 -0.70
CA ILE A 450 19.50 -19.23 -1.28
C ILE A 450 19.03 -18.33 -2.42
N LYS A 451 18.95 -18.90 -3.63
CA LYS A 451 18.44 -18.21 -4.81
C LYS A 451 16.91 -18.11 -4.74
N LEU A 452 16.38 -16.89 -4.84
CA LEU A 452 14.96 -16.63 -5.00
C LEU A 452 14.67 -16.37 -6.48
N GLU A 453 13.84 -17.19 -7.09
CA GLU A 453 13.41 -16.99 -8.48
C GLU A 453 12.10 -16.20 -8.48
N THR A 454 12.21 -14.87 -8.49
CA THR A 454 11.06 -13.97 -8.60
C THR A 454 10.94 -13.40 -10.01
N ILE A 455 9.73 -13.01 -10.38
CA ILE A 455 9.36 -12.64 -11.75
C ILE A 455 9.95 -11.29 -12.20
N SER A 456 10.30 -10.45 -11.24
CA SER A 456 11.01 -9.20 -11.44
C SER A 456 11.76 -8.84 -10.16
N GLU A 457 12.98 -8.31 -10.29
CA GLU A 457 13.73 -7.70 -9.18
C GLU A 457 13.11 -6.35 -8.76
N GLU A 458 12.27 -5.76 -9.62
CA GLU A 458 11.62 -4.45 -9.41
C GLU A 458 10.23 -4.54 -8.75
N ASP A 459 9.67 -5.75 -8.58
CA ASP A 459 8.36 -5.92 -7.93
C ASP A 459 8.49 -5.84 -6.40
N GLU A 460 8.07 -4.71 -5.86
CA GLU A 460 8.10 -4.40 -4.42
C GLU A 460 7.33 -5.40 -3.54
N GLU A 461 6.43 -6.22 -4.11
CA GLU A 461 5.69 -7.28 -3.40
C GLU A 461 5.96 -8.71 -3.86
N GLY A 462 6.87 -8.89 -4.83
CA GLY A 462 7.01 -10.15 -5.56
C GLY A 462 7.31 -11.37 -4.69
N THR A 463 8.24 -11.26 -3.73
CA THR A 463 8.61 -12.38 -2.86
C THR A 463 7.43 -12.88 -2.03
N CYS A 464 6.68 -11.98 -1.38
CA CYS A 464 5.50 -12.37 -0.58
C CYS A 464 4.44 -13.07 -1.42
N HIS A 465 4.22 -12.63 -2.66
CA HIS A 465 3.25 -13.29 -3.55
C HIS A 465 3.75 -14.65 -4.03
N CYS A 466 5.04 -14.81 -4.34
CA CYS A 466 5.64 -16.12 -4.63
C CYS A 466 5.49 -17.09 -3.44
N ILE A 467 5.70 -16.64 -2.20
CA ILE A 467 5.48 -17.49 -1.00
C ILE A 467 4.04 -18.00 -0.93
N ARG A 468 3.07 -17.11 -1.19
CA ARG A 468 1.65 -17.47 -1.21
C ARG A 468 1.35 -18.48 -2.31
N ALA A 469 1.92 -18.29 -3.50
CA ALA A 469 1.79 -19.22 -4.61
C ALA A 469 2.36 -20.60 -4.24
N THR A 470 3.53 -20.64 -3.59
CA THR A 470 4.15 -21.88 -3.10
C THR A 470 3.23 -22.63 -2.13
N LEU A 471 2.69 -21.95 -1.11
CA LEU A 471 1.80 -22.60 -0.15
C LEU A 471 0.49 -23.07 -0.82
N ALA A 472 -0.11 -22.24 -1.68
CA ALA A 472 -1.32 -22.61 -2.39
C ALA A 472 -1.09 -23.83 -3.29
N GLY A 473 0.05 -23.89 -3.99
CA GLY A 473 0.47 -25.06 -4.77
C GLY A 473 0.66 -26.29 -3.89
N TYR A 474 1.35 -26.17 -2.76
CA TYR A 474 1.55 -27.28 -1.83
C TYR A 474 0.24 -27.84 -1.27
N ILE A 475 -0.68 -26.97 -0.83
CA ILE A 475 -2.02 -27.37 -0.37
C ILE A 475 -2.79 -28.00 -1.53
N GLY A 476 -2.72 -27.41 -2.73
CA GLY A 476 -3.36 -27.94 -3.94
C GLY A 476 -2.89 -29.34 -4.30
N THR A 477 -1.60 -29.66 -4.13
CA THR A 477 -1.06 -31.00 -4.42
C THR A 477 -1.36 -32.01 -3.31
N ASN A 478 -1.38 -31.58 -2.04
CA ASN A 478 -1.42 -32.48 -0.88
C ASN A 478 -2.76 -32.51 -0.13
N SER A 479 -3.75 -31.70 -0.52
CA SER A 479 -5.10 -31.76 0.05
C SER A 479 -5.91 -32.87 -0.61
N THR A 480 -6.69 -33.62 0.16
CA THR A 480 -7.67 -34.60 -0.35
C THR A 480 -8.75 -33.98 -1.24
N LEU A 481 -8.90 -32.64 -1.25
CA LEU A 481 -9.76 -31.90 -2.18
C LEU A 481 -9.18 -31.75 -3.60
N SER A 482 -7.92 -32.17 -3.83
CA SER A 482 -7.27 -32.08 -5.15
C SER A 482 -7.73 -33.15 -6.14
N VAL A 483 -8.41 -34.20 -5.66
CA VAL A 483 -8.89 -35.34 -6.46
C VAL A 483 -10.24 -35.03 -7.14
N SER A 484 -10.59 -33.77 -7.35
CA SER A 484 -11.87 -33.38 -7.97
C SER A 484 -11.78 -32.22 -8.97
N VAL A 485 -10.61 -32.03 -9.60
CA VAL A 485 -10.44 -31.13 -10.76
C VAL A 485 -10.23 -31.93 -12.02
#